data_AF-A0A269XVA0-F1
#
_entry.id   AF-A0A269XVA0-F1
#
_cell.length_a   1.000
_cell.length_b   1.000
_cell.length_c   1.000
_cell.angle_alpha   90.00
_cell.angle_beta   90.00
_cell.angle_gamma   90.00
#
_symmetry.space_group_name_H-M   'P 1'
#
loop_
_entity.id
_entity.type
_entity.pdbx_description
1 polymer ?
#
loop_
_entity_poly.entity_id
_entity_poly.type
_entity_poly.pdbx_seq_one_letter_code
_entity_poly.pdbx_strand_id
1 'polypeptide(L)' 'MSQFEYEAMSEKGIIESTFGIQPNSDGTFTFIMNQKYPRKKDKVIQMRFTKNGLSAITGILRLLESREVNK' A
#
# COMPACT_ATOMS: atom_id res chain seq x y z
N MET A 1 -11.14 11.03 6.87
CA MET A 1 -10.13 10.27 6.12
C MET A 1 -9.28 9.53 7.14
N SER A 2 -9.27 8.20 7.11
CA SER A 2 -8.38 7.41 7.97
C SER A 2 -7.05 7.26 7.23
N GLN A 3 -6.01 7.92 7.71
CA GLN A 3 -4.65 7.78 7.21
C GLN A 3 -3.93 6.80 8.15
N PHE A 4 -3.35 5.75 7.59
CA PHE A 4 -2.62 4.75 8.36
C PHE A 4 -1.13 4.93 8.07
N GLU A 5 -0.38 5.47 9.02
CA GLU A 5 1.06 5.61 8.85
C GLU A 5 1.73 4.25 9.14
N TYR A 6 2.45 3.74 8.15
CA TYR A 6 3.24 2.52 8.25
C TYR A 6 4.69 2.86 7.98
N GLU A 7 5.51 2.87 9.02
CA GLU A 7 6.96 2.97 8.86
C GLU A 7 7.46 1.70 8.14
N ALA A 8 7.77 1.82 6.86
CA ALA A 8 8.33 0.72 6.09
C ALA A 8 9.74 0.43 6.60
N MET A 9 9.88 -0.57 7.46
CA MET A 9 11.19 -1.09 7.83
C MET A 9 11.90 -1.65 6.58
N SER A 10 13.13 -1.18 6.38
CA SER A 10 14.27 -1.82 5.69
C SER A 10 14.40 -1.80 4.16
N GLU A 11 13.90 -0.80 3.42
CA GLU A 11 14.50 -0.49 2.11
C GLU A 11 15.68 0.49 2.29
N LYS A 12 16.87 0.11 1.82
CA LYS A 12 18.11 0.88 2.00
C LYS A 12 17.99 2.27 1.36
N GLY A 13 17.69 3.27 2.18
CA GLY A 13 17.56 4.67 1.77
C GLY A 13 16.15 5.23 1.77
N ILE A 14 15.13 4.51 2.28
CA ILE A 14 13.83 5.11 2.61
C ILE A 14 13.86 5.55 4.08
N ILE A 15 13.48 6.80 4.36
CA ILE A 15 13.41 7.33 5.74
C ILE A 15 12.01 7.12 6.33
N GLU A 16 10.98 7.37 5.52
CA GLU A 16 9.58 7.29 5.92
C GLU A 16 8.74 6.84 4.73
N SER A 17 7.71 6.05 5.00
CA SER A 17 6.65 5.78 4.04
C SER A 17 5.30 6.07 4.68
N THR A 18 4.43 6.78 3.98
CA THR A 18 3.04 6.97 4.41
C THR A 18 2.14 6.24 3.45
N PHE A 19 1.15 5.52 3.98
CA PHE A 19 0.19 4.77 3.19
C PHE A 19 -1.24 5.29 3.46
N GLY A 20 -1.98 5.55 2.39
CA GLY A 20 -3.34 6.08 2.48
C GLY A 20 -4.27 5.29 1.58
N ILE A 21 -5.49 5.09 2.07
CA ILE A 21 -6.59 4.55 1.27
C ILE A 21 -7.69 5.62 1.22
N GLN A 22 -8.01 6.06 0.01
CA GLN A 22 -9.05 7.04 -0.25
C GLN A 22 -10.19 6.38 -1.04
N PRO A 23 -11.42 6.33 -0.50
CA PRO A 23 -12.59 5.97 -1.30
C PRO A 23 -12.92 7.09 -2.29
N ASN A 24 -13.28 6.73 -3.51
CA ASN A 24 -13.71 7.65 -4.56
C ASN A 24 -15.24 7.62 -4.72
N SER A 25 -15.82 8.70 -5.27
CA SER A 25 -17.27 8.82 -5.48
C SER A 25 -17.85 7.83 -6.50
N ASP A 26 -17.01 7.25 -7.35
CA ASP A 26 -17.41 6.24 -8.36
C ASP A 26 -17.35 4.80 -7.83
N GLY A 27 -17.17 4.61 -6.52
CA GLY A 27 -17.12 3.28 -5.90
C GLY A 27 -15.77 2.56 -6.04
N THR A 28 -14.74 3.24 -6.54
CA THR A 28 -13.35 2.74 -6.53
C THR A 28 -12.57 3.25 -5.31
N PHE A 29 -11.38 2.70 -5.10
CA PHE A 29 -10.47 3.06 -4.01
C PHE A 29 -9.10 3.43 -4.58
N THR A 30 -8.55 4.55 -4.14
CA THR A 30 -7.19 4.97 -4.46
C THR A 30 -6.27 4.67 -3.29
N PHE A 31 -5.21 3.94 -3.57
CA PHE A 31 -4.13 3.60 -2.66
C PHE A 31 -2.98 4.54 -2.97
N ILE A 32 -2.51 5.28 -1.97
CA ILE A 32 -1.45 6.28 -2.12
C ILE A 32 -0.32 5.88 -1.19
N MET A 33 0.87 5.70 -1.74
CA MET A 33 2.08 5.47 -0.99
C MET A 33 3.08 6.58 -1.29
N ASN A 34 3.45 7.36 -0.27
CA ASN A 34 4.52 8.35 -0.38
C ASN A 34 5.79 7.77 0.25
N GLN A 35 6.86 7.70 -0.52
CA GLN A 35 8.17 7.26 -0.07
C GLN A 35 9.11 8.46 -0.01
N LYS A 36 9.66 8.74 1.18
CA LYS A 36 10.65 9.80 1.37
C LYS A 36 12.07 9.25 1.32
N TYR A 37 12.95 9.96 0.61
CA TYR A 37 14.35 9.56 0.45
C TYR A 37 15.31 10.69 0.91
N PRO A 38 16.44 10.38 1.58
CA PRO A 38 17.37 11.40 2.08
C PRO A 38 18.13 12.16 0.99
N ARG A 39 18.37 11.51 -0.16
CA ARG A 39 19.25 12.01 -1.25
C ARG A 39 18.65 11.80 -2.63
N LYS A 40 17.36 11.49 -2.71
CA LYS A 40 16.63 11.29 -3.96
C LYS A 40 15.32 12.05 -3.84
N LYS A 41 14.70 12.32 -4.99
CA LYS A 41 13.34 12.86 -5.00
C LYS A 41 12.38 11.85 -4.39
N ASP A 42 11.46 12.36 -3.59
CA ASP A 42 10.36 11.58 -3.05
C ASP A 42 9.55 10.95 -4.19
N LYS A 43 9.00 9.77 -3.92
CA LYS A 43 8.15 9.06 -4.86
C LYS A 43 6.74 8.97 -4.30
N VAL A 44 5.78 9.29 -5.16
CA VAL A 44 4.36 9.08 -4.88
C VAL A 44 3.89 7.98 -5.83
N ILE A 45 3.49 6.85 -5.26
CA ILE A 45 2.91 5.73 -5.98
C ILE A 45 1.41 5.74 -5.72
N GLN A 46 0.62 5.74 -6.79
CA GLN A 46 -0.83 5.72 -6.71
C GLN A 46 -1.37 4.54 -7.51
N MET A 47 -2.24 3.77 -6.88
CA MET A 47 -2.94 2.65 -7.51
C MET A 47 -4.43 2.78 -7.27
N ARG A 48 -5.24 2.47 -8.28
CA ARG A 48 -6.70 2.54 -8.17
C ARG A 48 -7.30 1.15 -8.35
N PHE A 49 -8.20 0.78 -7.45
CA PHE A 49 -8.87 -0.51 -7.46
C PHE A 49 -10.38 -0.34 -7.45
N THR A 50 -11.07 -1.15 -8.24
CA THR A 50 -12.50 -1.39 -7.99
C THR A 50 -12.66 -2.22 -6.72
N LYS A 51 -13.87 -2.24 -6.14
CA LYS A 51 -14.17 -3.13 -5.00
C LYS A 51 -13.79 -4.59 -5.28
N ASN A 52 -14.10 -5.09 -6.48
CA ASN A 52 -13.77 -6.45 -6.90
C ASN A 52 -12.25 -6.67 -7.03
N GLY A 53 -11.53 -5.70 -7.61
CA GLY A 53 -10.07 -5.75 -7.71
C GLY A 53 -9.40 -5.77 -6.34
N LEU A 54 -9.90 -4.98 -5.40
CA LEU A 54 -9.39 -4.97 -4.02
C LEU A 54 -9.66 -6.30 -3.30
N SER A 55 -10.86 -6.87 -3.45
CA SER A 55 -11.18 -8.20 -2.92
C SER A 55 -10.28 -9.30 -3.50
N ALA A 56 -9.95 -9.23 -4.79
CA ALA A 56 -9.06 -10.20 -5.42
C ALA A 56 -7.64 -10.14 -4.85
N ILE A 57 -7.07 -8.93 -4.73
CA ILE A 57 -5.70 -8.75 -4.20
C ILE A 57 -5.62 -9.16 -2.73
N THR A 58 -6.60 -8.75 -1.91
CA THR A 58 -6.65 -9.16 -0.49
C THR A 58 -6.79 -10.67 -0.34
N GLY A 59 -7.56 -11.34 -1.21
CA GLY A 59 -7.65 -12.79 -1.27
C GLY A 59 -6.32 -13.47 -1.60
N ILE A 60 -5.59 -12.96 -2.60
CA ILE A 60 -4.26 -13.47 -2.97
C ILE A 60 -3.26 -13.28 -1.83
N LEU A 61 -3.25 -12.11 -1.19
CA LEU A 61 -2.34 -11.83 -0.07
C LEU A 61 -2.56 -12.79 1.10
N ARG A 62 -3.82 -13.02 1.51
CA ARG A 62 -4.16 -14.02 2.54
C ARG A 62 -3.71 -15.43 2.18
N LEU A 63 -3.86 -15.81 0.90
CA LEU A 63 -3.39 -17.11 0.43
C LEU A 63 -1.86 -17.22 0.57
N LEU A 64 -1.12 -16.17 0.22
CA LEU A 64 0.34 -16.15 0.33
C LEU A 64 0.80 -16.21 1.80
N GLU A 65 0.21 -15.40 2.69
CA GLU A 65 0.48 -15.45 4.13
C GLU A 65 0.24 -16.86 4.70
N SER A 66 -0.88 -17.49 4.33
CA SER A 66 -1.20 -18.86 4.80
C SER A 66 -0.21 -19.93 4.33
N ARG A 67 0.51 -19.69 3.22
CA ARG A 67 1.53 -20.60 2.70
C ARG A 67 2.88 -20.43 3.39
N GLU A 68 3.19 -19.24 3.91
CA GLU A 68 4.41 -19.01 4.68
C GLU A 68 4.35 -19.64 6.08
N VAL A 69 3.16 -19.73 6.70
CA VAL A 69 2.96 -20.38 8.01
C VAL A 69 3.17 -21.91 7.96
N ASN A 70 3.19 -22.51 6.76
CA ASN A 70 3.32 -23.96 6.56
C ASN A 70 4.72 -24.40 6.07
N LYS A 71 5.75 -23.56 6.23
CA LYS A 71 7.17 -23.90 5.98
C LYS A 71 7.98 -23.77 7.26
#